data_AF-A0A951J737-F1
#
_entry.id   AF-A0A951J737-F1
#
_cell.length_a   1.000
_cell.length_b   1.000
_cell.length_c   1.000
_cell.angle_alpha   90.00
_cell.angle_beta   90.00
_cell.angle_gamma   90.00
#
_symmetry.space_group_name_H-M   'P 1'
#
loop_
_entity.id
_entity.type
_entity.pdbx_description
1 polymer ?
#
loop_
_entity_poly.entity_id
_entity_poly.type
_entity_poly.pdbx_seq_one_letter_code
_entity_poly.pdbx_strand_id
1 'polypeptide(L)'
;MKRPDWKSSQAAAITDPARLLEMLGLDAALLPMAKAAAKTFPLRVPHAYVQRMKPGDANDPLLRQVLPLGAELDDVNGFGPDPVGEADAHLAPGLLQKYAGRVLLTTTGACGVHCRYCFRRHFPYSEQNPRRDWTAVVEAIESRFPVG
;
A
#
# COMPACT_ATOMS: atom_id res chain seq x y z
N MET A 1 -20.89 -16.78 15.72
CA MET A 1 -19.48 -17.01 15.33
C MET A 1 -18.67 -15.77 15.68
N LYS A 2 -17.62 -15.88 16.50
CA LYS A 2 -16.79 -14.74 16.94
C LYS A 2 -15.95 -14.27 15.75
N ARG A 3 -15.94 -12.96 15.45
CA ARG A 3 -15.05 -12.42 14.41
C ARG A 3 -13.59 -12.67 14.84
N PRO A 4 -12.71 -13.12 13.93
CA PRO A 4 -11.29 -13.23 14.24
C PRO A 4 -10.76 -11.87 14.68
N ASP A 5 -9.79 -11.85 15.60
CA ASP A 5 -9.10 -10.61 15.93
C ASP A 5 -8.36 -10.07 14.70
N TRP A 6 -8.04 -8.77 14.73
CA TRP A 6 -7.47 -8.11 13.56
C TRP A 6 -6.09 -8.66 13.18
N LYS A 7 -5.30 -9.18 14.12
CA LYS A 7 -3.97 -9.76 13.83
C LYS A 7 -4.13 -11.07 13.07
N SER A 8 -5.04 -11.92 13.53
CA SER A 8 -5.40 -13.15 12.81
C SER A 8 -5.96 -12.85 11.41
N SER A 9 -6.82 -11.84 11.28
CA SER A 9 -7.34 -11.40 9.98
C SER A 9 -6.24 -10.89 9.04
N GLN A 10 -5.21 -10.23 9.57
CA GLN A 10 -4.07 -9.74 8.81
C GLN A 10 -3.11 -10.86 8.42
N ALA A 11 -2.85 -11.82 9.32
CA ALA A 11 -1.99 -12.96 9.04
C ALA A 11 -2.58 -13.86 7.94
N ALA A 12 -3.91 -14.06 7.97
CA ALA A 12 -4.65 -14.84 6.99
C ALA A 12 -5.09 -14.03 5.75
N ALA A 13 -4.45 -12.90 5.44
CA ALA A 13 -4.79 -12.12 4.24
C ALA A 13 -4.50 -12.95 2.97
N ILE A 14 -5.36 -12.80 1.96
CA ILE A 14 -5.18 -13.41 0.65
C ILE A 14 -4.05 -12.66 -0.07
N THR A 15 -3.03 -13.40 -0.49
CA THR A 15 -1.83 -12.87 -1.15
C THR A 15 -1.57 -13.48 -2.53
N ASP A 16 -2.32 -14.52 -2.91
CA ASP A 16 -2.23 -15.15 -4.23
C ASP A 16 -3.43 -14.74 -5.10
N PRO A 17 -3.20 -14.09 -6.27
CA PRO A 17 -4.27 -13.80 -7.22
C PRO A 17 -5.10 -15.02 -7.62
N ALA A 18 -4.51 -16.22 -7.72
CA ALA A 18 -5.27 -17.43 -8.07
C ALA A 18 -6.37 -17.72 -7.06
N ARG A 19 -6.03 -17.62 -5.77
CA ARG A 19 -6.98 -17.82 -4.68
C ARG A 19 -8.09 -16.77 -4.68
N LEU A 20 -7.77 -15.51 -4.96
CA LEU A 20 -8.77 -14.44 -5.06
C LEU A 20 -9.76 -14.70 -6.20
N LEU A 21 -9.27 -15.06 -7.39
CA LEU A 21 -10.13 -15.35 -8.55
C LEU A 21 -11.02 -16.57 -8.29
N GLU A 22 -10.47 -17.64 -7.71
CA GLU A 22 -11.22 -18.84 -7.33
C GLU A 22 -12.34 -18.51 -6.34
N MET A 23 -12.04 -17.76 -5.27
CA MET A 23 -13.01 -17.37 -4.25
C MET A 23 -14.17 -16.55 -4.80
N LEU A 24 -13.94 -15.78 -5.86
CA LEU A 24 -14.95 -14.94 -6.50
C LEU A 24 -15.58 -15.60 -7.73
N GLY A 25 -15.15 -16.79 -8.14
CA GLY A 25 -15.65 -17.44 -9.36
C GLY A 25 -15.38 -16.61 -10.62
N LEU A 26 -14.21 -15.98 -10.72
CA LEU A 26 -13.81 -15.14 -11.85
C LEU A 26 -13.04 -15.94 -12.90
N ASP A 27 -13.02 -15.44 -14.13
CA ASP A 27 -12.33 -16.07 -15.25
C ASP A 27 -10.82 -16.22 -14.99
N ALA A 28 -10.31 -17.44 -15.16
CA ALA A 28 -8.90 -17.77 -15.02
C ALA A 28 -8.02 -17.08 -16.07
N ALA A 29 -8.59 -16.56 -17.17
CA ALA A 29 -7.89 -15.75 -18.16
C ALA A 29 -7.24 -14.49 -17.55
N LEU A 30 -7.74 -13.98 -16.42
CA LEU A 30 -7.14 -12.85 -15.70
C LEU A 30 -5.84 -13.20 -14.98
N LEU A 31 -5.60 -14.49 -14.71
CA LEU A 31 -4.55 -14.95 -13.81
C LEU A 31 -3.11 -14.64 -14.28
N PRO A 32 -2.73 -14.82 -15.56
CA PRO A 32 -1.35 -14.57 -15.99
C PRO A 32 -0.91 -13.13 -15.73
N MET A 33 -1.73 -12.15 -16.12
CA MET A 33 -1.43 -10.74 -15.92
C MET A 33 -1.54 -10.32 -14.46
N ALA A 34 -2.51 -10.86 -13.71
CA ALA A 34 -2.60 -10.60 -12.28
C ALA A 34 -1.36 -11.12 -11.53
N LYS A 35 -0.83 -12.30 -11.89
CA LYS A 35 0.42 -12.82 -11.33
C LYS A 35 1.63 -11.98 -11.73
N ALA A 36 1.70 -11.52 -12.97
CA ALA A 36 2.79 -10.65 -13.43
C ALA A 36 2.82 -9.33 -12.64
N ALA A 37 1.67 -8.65 -12.53
CA ALA A 37 1.53 -7.41 -11.78
C ALA A 37 1.82 -7.59 -10.28
N ALA A 38 1.36 -8.70 -9.67
CA ALA A 38 1.60 -9.01 -8.26
C ALA A 38 3.09 -9.18 -7.90
N LYS A 39 3.98 -9.45 -8.87
CA LYS A 39 5.43 -9.47 -8.63
C LYS A 39 6.00 -8.08 -8.35
N THR A 40 5.40 -7.04 -8.92
CA THR A 40 5.83 -5.64 -8.72
C THR A 40 5.21 -5.02 -7.47
N PHE A 41 3.96 -5.36 -7.15
CA PHE A 41 3.28 -4.94 -5.94
C PHE A 41 2.33 -6.03 -5.46
N PRO A 42 2.69 -6.78 -4.39
CA PRO A 42 1.96 -7.98 -3.98
C PRO A 42 0.46 -7.75 -3.76
N LEU A 43 -0.34 -8.76 -4.06
CA LEU A 43 -1.71 -8.82 -3.56
C LEU A 43 -1.68 -8.96 -2.04
N ARG A 44 -2.55 -8.22 -1.36
CA ARG A 44 -2.83 -8.39 0.06
C ARG A 44 -4.22 -7.87 0.34
N VAL A 45 -5.14 -8.76 0.68
CA VAL A 45 -6.53 -8.41 0.96
C VAL A 45 -7.12 -9.35 2.02
N PRO A 46 -7.67 -8.84 3.14
CA PRO A 46 -8.30 -9.67 4.15
C PRO A 46 -9.55 -10.38 3.62
N HIS A 47 -9.83 -11.58 4.12
CA HIS A 47 -11.04 -12.35 3.75
C HIS A 47 -12.33 -11.54 3.94
N ALA A 48 -12.44 -10.78 5.03
CA ALA A 48 -13.62 -9.96 5.31
C ALA A 48 -13.83 -8.81 4.30
N TYR A 49 -12.78 -8.39 3.59
CA TYR A 49 -12.88 -7.42 2.49
C TYR A 49 -13.40 -8.12 1.22
N VAL A 50 -12.88 -9.32 0.91
CA VAL A 50 -13.34 -10.13 -0.23
C VAL A 50 -14.80 -10.56 -0.10
N GLN A 51 -15.26 -10.90 1.11
CA GLN A 51 -16.66 -11.27 1.37
C GLN A 51 -17.70 -10.17 1.07
N ARG A 52 -17.25 -8.93 0.87
CA ARG A 52 -18.12 -7.80 0.49
C ARG A 52 -18.23 -7.63 -1.02
N MET A 53 -17.39 -8.32 -1.80
CA MET A 53 -17.43 -8.30 -3.25
C MET A 53 -18.56 -9.18 -3.76
N LYS A 54 -19.09 -8.83 -4.92
CA LYS A 54 -20.06 -9.65 -5.64
C LYS A 54 -19.34 -10.77 -6.43
N PRO A 55 -19.58 -12.07 -6.12
CA PRO A 55 -19.02 -13.17 -6.90
C PRO A 55 -19.45 -13.11 -8.38
N GLY A 56 -18.55 -13.50 -9.27
CA GLY A 56 -18.73 -13.49 -10.73
C GLY A 56 -18.65 -12.10 -11.36
N ASP A 57 -18.53 -11.02 -10.57
CA ASP A 57 -18.51 -9.66 -11.08
C ASP A 57 -17.08 -9.10 -11.15
N ALA A 58 -16.48 -9.18 -12.34
CA ALA A 58 -15.14 -8.64 -12.59
C ALA A 58 -15.09 -7.10 -12.46
N ASN A 59 -16.25 -6.42 -12.46
CA ASN A 59 -16.36 -4.97 -12.34
C ASN A 59 -16.71 -4.51 -10.92
N ASP A 60 -16.75 -5.42 -9.94
CA ASP A 60 -17.02 -5.10 -8.55
C ASP A 60 -16.07 -3.97 -8.05
N PRO A 61 -16.62 -2.89 -7.44
CA PRO A 61 -15.82 -1.73 -7.08
C PRO A 61 -14.81 -1.97 -5.97
N LEU A 62 -14.99 -3.00 -5.12
CA LEU A 62 -13.99 -3.39 -4.13
C LEU A 62 -12.91 -4.27 -4.78
N LEU A 63 -13.28 -5.14 -5.72
CA LEU A 63 -12.32 -5.94 -6.48
C LEU A 63 -11.35 -5.04 -7.27
N ARG A 64 -11.87 -4.03 -7.97
CA ARG A 64 -11.08 -3.06 -8.74
C ARG A 64 -10.01 -2.32 -7.91
N GLN A 65 -10.20 -2.26 -6.59
CA GLN A 65 -9.24 -1.63 -5.68
C GLN A 65 -8.08 -2.55 -5.29
N VAL A 66 -8.19 -3.88 -5.48
CA VAL A 66 -7.22 -4.84 -4.93
C VAL A 66 -6.69 -5.85 -5.93
N LEU A 67 -7.42 -6.17 -7.00
CA LEU A 67 -6.98 -7.12 -8.03
C LEU A 67 -5.79 -6.54 -8.81
N PRO A 68 -4.62 -7.19 -8.82
CA PRO A 68 -3.52 -6.79 -9.69
C PRO A 68 -3.92 -6.90 -11.16
N LEU A 69 -3.64 -5.87 -11.95
CA LEU A 69 -4.01 -5.81 -13.36
C LEU A 69 -2.78 -5.64 -14.24
N GLY A 70 -2.85 -6.16 -15.47
CA GLY A 70 -1.80 -6.00 -16.47
C GLY A 70 -1.48 -4.55 -16.79
N ALA A 71 -2.48 -3.66 -16.76
CA ALA A 71 -2.31 -2.23 -16.98
C ALA A 71 -1.37 -1.54 -15.96
N GLU A 72 -1.10 -2.17 -14.81
CA GLU A 72 -0.09 -1.67 -13.85
C GLU A 72 1.35 -1.85 -14.34
N LEU A 73 1.56 -2.64 -15.40
CA LEU A 73 2.85 -2.91 -16.02
C LEU A 73 3.12 -2.02 -17.24
N ASP A 74 2.13 -1.24 -17.66
CA ASP A 74 2.26 -0.33 -18.80
C ASP A 74 3.21 0.81 -18.43
N ASP A 75 4.15 1.10 -19.32
CA ASP A 75 4.96 2.31 -19.23
C ASP A 75 4.16 3.49 -19.80
N VAL A 76 3.78 4.42 -18.93
CA VAL A 76 2.94 5.56 -19.28
C VAL A 76 3.75 6.84 -19.12
N ASN A 77 3.86 7.60 -20.21
CA ASN A 77 4.59 8.86 -20.21
C ASN A 77 4.09 9.81 -19.09
N GLY A 78 5.03 10.32 -18.29
CA GLY A 78 4.74 11.20 -17.15
C GLY A 78 4.41 10.47 -15.85
N PHE A 79 4.33 9.13 -15.84
CA PHE A 79 4.17 8.36 -14.61
C PHE A 79 5.56 8.07 -14.01
N GLY A 80 5.62 7.98 -12.69
CA GLY A 80 6.86 7.77 -11.98
C GLY A 80 6.65 7.15 -10.59
N PRO A 81 7.73 6.71 -9.93
CA PRO A 81 7.63 6.03 -8.64
C PRO A 81 7.27 6.98 -7.49
N ASP A 82 7.48 8.29 -7.65
CA ASP A 82 7.16 9.32 -6.67
C ASP A 82 6.17 10.35 -7.25
N PRO A 83 4.87 10.00 -7.36
CA PRO A 83 3.87 10.86 -7.99
C PRO A 83 3.53 12.12 -7.15
N VAL A 84 4.03 12.20 -5.91
CA VAL A 84 3.69 13.27 -4.96
C VAL A 84 4.91 14.08 -4.51
N GLY A 85 6.12 13.77 -5.01
CA GLY A 85 7.35 14.47 -4.66
C GLY A 85 7.70 14.31 -3.18
N GLU A 86 7.56 13.09 -2.63
CA GLU A 86 7.95 12.79 -1.26
C GLU A 86 9.47 12.72 -1.07
N ALA A 87 10.24 12.40 -2.11
CA ALA A 87 11.70 12.35 -2.04
C ALA A 87 12.31 13.72 -1.69
N ASP A 88 11.83 14.77 -2.35
CA ASP A 88 12.30 16.15 -2.14
C ASP A 88 11.84 16.74 -0.79
N ALA A 89 10.83 16.13 -0.16
CA ALA A 89 10.27 16.57 1.11
C ALA A 89 10.95 15.91 2.33
N HIS A 90 12.00 15.11 2.14
CA HIS A 90 12.67 14.39 3.21
C HIS A 90 13.42 15.33 4.17
N LEU A 91 13.20 15.16 5.48
CA LEU A 91 13.93 15.88 6.54
C LEU A 91 14.82 14.98 7.39
N ALA A 92 14.33 13.81 7.75
CA ALA A 92 15.00 12.80 8.56
C ALA A 92 14.34 11.44 8.26
N PRO A 93 14.89 10.28 8.71
CA PRO A 93 14.32 8.97 8.40
C PRO A 93 12.82 8.86 8.68
N GLY A 94 12.02 8.73 7.63
CA GLY A 94 10.55 8.67 7.72
C GLY A 94 9.85 9.97 8.12
N LEU A 95 10.57 11.08 8.22
CA LEU A 95 10.04 12.42 8.48
C LEU A 95 10.04 13.24 7.19
N LEU A 96 8.86 13.70 6.78
CA LEU A 96 8.63 14.47 5.56
C LEU A 96 8.02 15.83 5.88
N GLN A 97 8.43 16.88 5.17
CA GLN A 97 7.82 18.21 5.22
C GLN A 97 7.61 18.80 3.83
N LYS A 98 6.40 18.61 3.29
CA LYS A 98 5.98 19.26 2.04
C LYS A 98 5.38 20.65 2.26
N TYR A 99 4.87 20.93 3.47
CA TYR A 99 4.11 22.13 3.76
C TYR A 99 4.60 22.82 5.02
N ALA A 100 4.49 24.14 5.03
CA ALA A 100 4.73 24.93 6.23
C ALA A 100 3.75 24.54 7.37
N GLY A 101 4.23 24.61 8.62
CA GLY A 101 3.41 24.42 9.81
C GLY A 101 3.08 22.96 10.17
N ARG A 102 3.51 21.97 9.38
CA ARG A 102 3.26 20.55 9.67
C ARG A 102 4.30 19.62 9.07
N VAL A 103 4.46 18.45 9.68
CA VAL A 103 5.28 17.34 9.18
C VAL A 103 4.44 16.08 9.08
N LEU A 104 4.91 15.11 8.31
CA LEU A 104 4.38 13.76 8.26
C LEU A 104 5.46 12.78 8.73
N LEU A 105 5.09 11.88 9.65
CA LEU A 105 5.97 10.84 10.16
C LEU A 105 5.44 9.46 9.77
N THR A 106 6.22 8.70 8.99
CA THR A 106 5.88 7.32 8.59
C THR A 106 6.29 6.33 9.67
N THR A 107 5.35 5.91 10.51
CA THR A 107 5.63 5.02 11.65
C THR A 107 5.71 3.54 11.29
N THR A 108 5.15 3.14 10.15
CA THR A 108 5.14 1.75 9.66
C THR A 108 4.88 1.70 8.15
N GLY A 109 5.47 0.70 7.48
CA GLY A 109 5.10 0.31 6.11
C GLY A 109 4.07 -0.82 6.06
N ALA A 110 3.63 -1.34 7.21
CA ALA A 110 2.66 -2.42 7.26
C ALA A 110 1.29 -1.91 6.80
N CYS A 111 0.72 -2.55 5.77
CA CYS A 111 -0.61 -2.24 5.27
C CYS A 111 -1.56 -3.44 5.41
N GLY A 112 -2.84 -3.15 5.68
CA GLY A 112 -3.89 -4.17 5.74
C GLY A 112 -4.41 -4.61 4.37
N VAL A 113 -4.40 -3.69 3.42
CA VAL A 113 -4.82 -3.93 2.04
C VAL A 113 -3.83 -3.25 1.12
N HIS A 114 -3.32 -3.98 0.13
CA HIS A 114 -2.52 -3.37 -0.93
C HIS A 114 -3.46 -2.82 -2.00
N CYS A 115 -3.88 -1.56 -1.84
CA CYS A 115 -4.73 -0.87 -2.80
C CYS A 115 -3.96 -0.63 -4.11
N ARG A 116 -4.57 -0.93 -5.26
CA ARG A 116 -3.93 -0.76 -6.58
C ARG A 116 -3.65 0.70 -6.94
N TYR A 117 -4.31 1.63 -6.25
CA TYR A 117 -4.10 3.08 -6.35
C TYR A 117 -3.16 3.64 -5.25
N CYS A 118 -2.36 2.80 -4.60
CA CYS A 118 -1.44 3.23 -3.55
C CYS A 118 -0.31 4.10 -4.12
N PHE A 119 -0.35 5.42 -3.85
CA PHE A 119 0.71 6.35 -4.26
C PHE A 119 2.06 6.09 -3.56
N ARG A 120 2.06 5.35 -2.45
CA ARG A 120 3.27 4.93 -1.71
C ARG A 120 3.71 3.50 -1.99
N ARG A 121 3.26 2.87 -3.09
CA ARG A 121 3.67 1.49 -3.42
C ARG A 121 5.18 1.34 -3.62
N HIS A 122 5.88 2.41 -3.99
CA HIS A 122 7.33 2.44 -4.15
C HIS A 122 8.05 3.19 -3.01
N PHE A 123 7.35 3.57 -1.94
CA PHE A 123 7.98 4.27 -0.83
C PHE A 123 8.98 3.35 -0.09
N PRO A 124 10.23 3.78 0.16
CA PRO A 124 11.28 2.92 0.70
C PRO A 124 11.18 2.79 2.23
N TYR A 125 10.14 2.10 2.73
CA TYR A 125 9.83 1.99 4.16
C TYR A 125 10.95 1.40 5.03
N SER A 126 11.86 0.59 4.47
CA SER A 126 13.01 0.02 5.20
C SER A 126 14.10 1.06 5.49
N GLU A 127 14.23 2.05 4.62
CA GLU A 127 15.19 3.15 4.71
C GLU A 127 14.57 4.32 5.47
N GLN A 128 13.32 4.65 5.15
CA GLN A 128 12.54 5.73 5.72
C GLN A 128 11.80 5.30 7.00
N ASN A 129 12.55 4.70 7.94
CA ASN A 129 12.00 4.23 9.20
C ASN A 129 12.52 5.11 10.37
N PRO A 130 11.65 5.85 11.06
CA PRO A 130 12.05 6.77 12.13
C PRO A 130 12.63 6.04 13.36
N ARG A 131 12.38 4.73 13.49
CA ARG A 131 13.00 3.95 14.57
C ARG A 131 14.49 3.71 14.38
N ARG A 132 15.01 3.94 13.17
CA ARG A 132 16.46 3.83 12.90
C ARG A 132 17.23 4.97 13.56
N ASP A 133 16.63 6.15 13.63
CA ASP A 133 17.22 7.33 14.24
C ASP A 133 16.12 8.26 14.76
N TRP A 134 15.59 7.92 15.94
CA TRP A 134 14.52 8.70 16.56
C TRP A 134 15.01 10.08 17.04
N THR A 135 16.28 10.16 17.45
CA THR A 135 16.89 11.41 17.91
C THR A 135 16.94 12.43 16.77
N ALA A 136 17.44 12.03 15.59
CA ALA A 136 17.47 12.92 14.42
C ALA A 136 16.06 13.39 14.00
N VAL A 137 15.03 12.54 14.15
CA VAL A 137 13.65 12.93 13.88
C VAL A 137 13.16 14.01 14.83
N VAL A 138 13.42 13.87 16.13
CA VAL A 138 13.01 14.87 17.14
C VAL A 138 13.77 16.18 16.92
N GLU A 139 15.09 16.12 16.73
CA GLU A 139 15.93 17.30 16.46
C GLU A 139 15.48 18.04 15.20
N ALA A 140 15.12 17.31 14.13
CA ALA A 140 14.60 17.92 12.91
C ALA A 140 13.25 18.62 13.13
N ILE A 141 12.38 18.09 13.99
CA ILE A 141 11.11 18.73 14.35
C ILE A 141 11.36 19.99 15.18
N GLU A 142 12.20 19.91 16.22
CA GLU A 142 12.50 21.03 17.11
C GLU A 142 13.18 22.18 16.36
N SER A 143 14.12 21.87 15.47
CA SER A 143 14.76 22.86 14.60
C SER A 143 13.76 23.58 13.69
N ARG A 144 12.71 22.87 13.25
CA ARG A 144 11.72 23.41 12.31
C ARG A 144 10.58 24.15 12.98
N PHE A 145 10.24 23.77 14.21
CA PHE A 145 9.18 24.36 15.02
C PHE A 145 9.70 24.69 16.42
N PRO A 146 10.52 25.76 16.56
CA PRO A 146 11.01 26.18 17.86
C PRO A 146 9.83 26.52 18.77
N VAL A 147 9.77 25.87 19.94
CA VAL A 147 8.83 26.23 21.00
C VAL A 147 9.45 27.43 21.72
N GLY A 148 8.88 28.61 21.50
CA GLY A 148 9.20 29.82 22.28
C GLY A 148 8.56 29.79 23.66
#